data_AF-A0A7C7V6G9-F1
#
_entry.id   AF-A0A7C7V6G9-F1
#
_cell.length_a   1.000
_cell.length_b   1.000
_cell.length_c   1.000
_cell.angle_alpha   90.00
_cell.angle_beta   90.00
_cell.angle_gamma   90.00
#
_symmetry.space_group_name_H-M   'P 1'
#
loop_
_entity.id
_entity.type
_entity.pdbx_description
1 polymer ?
#
loop_
_entity_poly.entity_id
_entity_poly.type
_entity_poly.pdbx_seq_one_letter_code
_entity_poly.pdbx_strand_id
1 'polypeptide(L)' 'MQKPLEQELARFHAEICQAMADTIRISIFYELADGPKNVSQLVDALGSPQATVSRHLKVLRDRHLVETKREGANI' A
#
# COMPACT_ATOMS: atom_id res chain seq x y z
N MET A 1 13.52 4.53 -25.15
CA MET A 1 12.89 3.44 -24.37
C MET A 1 12.13 2.54 -25.33
N GLN A 2 12.39 1.23 -25.33
CA GLN A 2 11.49 0.28 -25.98
C GLN A 2 10.13 0.31 -25.28
N LYS A 3 9.04 0.29 -26.04
CA LYS A 3 7.69 0.18 -25.47
C LYS A 3 7.52 -1.24 -24.91
N PRO A 4 6.97 -1.41 -23.69
CA PRO A 4 6.67 -2.74 -23.15
C PRO A 4 5.71 -3.49 -24.08
N LEU A 5 5.81 -4.82 -24.11
CA LEU A 5 4.84 -5.64 -24.86
C LEU A 5 3.44 -5.41 -24.27
N GLU A 6 2.41 -5.39 -25.12
CA GLU A 6 1.03 -5.14 -24.69
C GLU A 6 0.58 -6.07 -23.55
N GLN A 7 1.04 -7.31 -23.56
CA GLN A 7 0.76 -8.30 -22.50
C GLN A 7 1.40 -7.95 -21.15
N GLU A 8 2.63 -7.42 -21.16
CA GLU A 8 3.30 -6.98 -19.94
C GLU A 8 2.60 -5.76 -19.35
N LEU A 9 2.20 -4.82 -20.21
CA LEU A 9 1.43 -3.65 -19.82
C LEU A 9 0.07 -4.05 -19.22
N ALA A 10 -0.64 -4.99 -19.85
CA ALA A 10 -1.91 -5.49 -19.35
C ALA A 10 -1.77 -6.17 -17.98
N ARG A 11 -0.73 -6.99 -17.78
CA ARG A 11 -0.45 -7.63 -16.48
C ARG A 11 -0.18 -6.58 -15.40
N PHE A 12 0.71 -5.63 -15.68
CA PHE A 12 1.04 -4.55 -14.75
C PHE A 12 -0.18 -3.70 -14.39
N HIS A 13 -1.00 -3.35 -15.39
CA HIS A 13 -2.24 -2.62 -15.19
C HIS A 13 -3.20 -3.40 -14.28
N ALA A 14 -3.39 -4.70 -14.51
CA ALA A 14 -4.25 -5.54 -13.68
C ALA A 14 -3.76 -5.61 -12.22
N GLU A 15 -2.45 -5.71 -12.01
CA GLU A 15 -1.84 -5.73 -10.68
C GLU A 15 -2.07 -4.42 -9.92
N ILE A 16 -1.89 -3.26 -10.56
CA ILE A 16 -2.18 -1.95 -9.97
C ILE A 16 -3.66 -1.83 -9.65
N CYS A 17 -4.54 -2.09 -10.63
CA CYS A 17 -5.97 -1.90 -10.47
C CYS A 17 -6.54 -2.78 -9.35
N GLN A 18 -6.14 -4.05 -9.27
CA GLN A 18 -6.53 -4.91 -8.16
C GLN A 18 -6.02 -4.41 -6.79
N ALA A 19 -4.83 -3.83 -6.74
CA ALA A 19 -4.31 -3.25 -5.50
C ALA A 19 -5.06 -1.98 -5.11
N MET A 20 -5.60 -1.23 -6.06
CA MET A 20 -6.37 -0.02 -5.81
C MET A 20 -7.88 -0.27 -5.65
N ALA A 21 -8.38 -1.47 -5.96
CA ALA A 21 -9.81 -1.82 -5.91
C ALA A 21 -10.40 -1.98 -4.49
N ASP A 22 -9.90 -1.22 -3.51
CA ASP A 22 -10.32 -1.26 -2.11
C ASP A 22 -10.10 0.09 -1.45
N THR A 23 -11.17 0.62 -0.86
CA THR A 23 -11.16 1.97 -0.29
C THR A 23 -10.13 2.14 0.82
N ILE A 24 -9.88 1.12 1.65
CA ILE A 24 -8.87 1.22 2.73
C ILE A 24 -7.47 1.33 2.13
N ARG A 25 -7.16 0.59 1.06
CA ARG A 25 -5.86 0.71 0.38
C ARG A 25 -5.68 2.09 -0.27
N ILE A 26 -6.73 2.65 -0.86
CA ILE A 26 -6.71 4.02 -1.37
C ILE A 26 -6.47 5.03 -0.23
N SER A 27 -7.18 4.90 0.89
CA SER A 27 -6.98 5.78 2.04
C SER A 27 -5.57 5.70 2.61
N ILE A 28 -4.98 4.49 2.70
CA ILE A 28 -3.57 4.34 3.10
C ILE A 28 -2.63 5.15 2.20
N PHE A 29 -2.87 5.19 0.88
CA PHE A 29 -2.05 6.01 -0.01
C PHE A 29 -2.17 7.51 0.27
N TYR A 30 -3.38 8.01 0.54
CA TYR A 30 -3.56 9.40 0.94
C TYR A 30 -2.84 9.71 2.25
N GLU A 31 -2.98 8.84 3.25
CA GLU A 31 -2.27 8.99 4.52
C GLU A 31 -0.75 9.00 4.37
N LEU A 32 -0.20 8.20 3.46
CA LEU A 32 1.25 8.14 3.19
C LEU A 32 1.74 9.24 2.26
N ALA A 33 0.87 9.86 1.46
CA ALA A 33 1.21 11.01 0.65
C ALA A 33 1.57 12.24 1.50
N ASP A 34 0.99 12.35 2.69
CA ASP A 34 1.30 13.39 3.68
C ASP A 34 2.62 13.13 4.44
N GLY A 35 3.15 11.89 4.35
CA GLY A 35 4.43 11.51 4.92
C GLY A 35 4.47 10.08 5.47
N PRO A 36 5.65 9.59 5.90
CA PRO A 36 5.79 8.25 6.47
C PRO A 36 4.96 8.09 7.76
N LYS A 37 4.20 6.99 7.85
CA LYS A 37 3.40 6.64 9.04
C LYS A 37 3.65 5.20 9.48
N ASN A 38 3.64 4.97 10.78
CA ASN A 38 3.63 3.63 11.35
C ASN A 38 2.22 3.04 11.37
N VAL A 39 2.11 1.74 11.68
CA VAL A 39 0.82 1.02 11.66
C VAL A 39 -0.19 1.62 12.63
N SER A 40 0.22 2.04 13.83
CA SER A 40 -0.68 2.62 14.82
C SER A 40 -1.25 3.95 14.34
N GLN A 41 -0.42 4.82 13.75
CA GLN A 41 -0.87 6.09 13.16
C GLN A 41 -1.90 5.87 12.04
N LEU A 42 -1.71 4.83 11.21
CA LEU A 42 -2.68 4.47 10.17
C LEU A 42 -3.98 3.89 10.75
N VAL A 43 -3.91 3.12 11.83
CA VAL A 43 -5.09 2.63 12.55
C VAL A 43 -5.93 3.79 13.08
N ASP A 44 -5.28 4.75 13.72
CA ASP A 44 -5.94 5.92 14.28
C ASP A 44 -6.55 6.81 13.19
N ALA A 45 -5.79 7.10 12.12
CA ALA A 45 -6.27 7.95 11.03
C ALA A 45 -7.43 7.33 10.24
N LEU A 46 -7.40 6.01 10.03
CA LEU A 46 -8.40 5.30 9.23
C LEU A 46 -9.59 4.80 10.06
N GLY A 47 -9.56 4.96 11.39
CA GLY A 47 -10.59 4.42 12.29
C GLY A 47 -10.83 2.93 12.11
N SER A 48 -9.81 2.18 11.68
CA SER A 48 -9.92 0.81 11.20
C SER A 48 -9.12 -0.15 12.08
N PRO A 49 -9.60 -1.37 12.38
CA PRO A 49 -8.88 -2.30 13.24
C PRO A 49 -7.46 -2.61 12.75
N GLN A 50 -6.50 -2.76 13.68
CA GLN A 50 -5.10 -3.06 13.34
C GLN A 50 -4.93 -4.29 12.46
N ALA A 51 -5.71 -5.35 12.68
CA ALA A 51 -5.68 -6.55 11.84
C ALA A 51 -6.10 -6.26 10.39
N THR A 52 -7.09 -5.38 10.20
CA THR A 52 -7.52 -4.91 8.89
C THR A 52 -6.40 -4.11 8.22
N VAL A 53 -5.89 -3.06 8.88
CA VAL A 53 -4.81 -2.21 8.34
C VAL A 53 -3.58 -3.04 7.98
N SER A 54 -3.16 -3.94 8.87
CA SER A 54 -2.00 -4.83 8.63
C SER A 54 -2.20 -5.75 7.43
N ARG A 55 -3.42 -6.27 7.22
CA ARG A 55 -3.74 -7.09 6.04
C ARG A 55 -3.65 -6.26 4.77
N HIS A 56 -4.19 -5.04 4.74
CA HIS A 56 -4.10 -4.16 3.58
C HIS A 56 -2.64 -3.76 3.29
N LEU A 57 -1.86 -3.41 4.31
CA LEU A 57 -0.42 -3.13 4.17
C LEU A 57 0.36 -4.34 3.66
N LYS A 58 0.02 -5.57 4.07
CA LYS A 58 0.62 -6.78 3.50
C LYS A 58 0.37 -6.87 2.00
N VAL A 59 -0.88 -6.72 1.55
CA VAL A 59 -1.22 -6.74 0.13
C VAL A 59 -0.46 -5.67 -0.66
N LEU A 60 -0.35 -4.46 -0.12
CA LEU A 60 0.38 -3.37 -0.77
C LEU A 60 1.89 -3.63 -0.86
N ARG A 61 2.50 -4.23 0.18
CA ARG A 61 3.92 -4.61 0.19
C ARG A 61 4.22 -5.76 -0.76
N ASP A 62 3.39 -6.80 -0.75
CA ASP A 62 3.54 -7.97 -1.63
C ASP A 62 3.46 -7.56 -3.12
N ARG A 63 2.89 -6.38 -3.41
CA ARG A 63 2.79 -5.78 -4.74
C ARG A 63 3.77 -4.63 -4.98
N HIS A 64 4.72 -4.40 -4.07
CA HIS A 64 5.72 -3.33 -4.16
C HIS A 64 5.16 -1.91 -4.28
N LEU A 65 3.96 -1.66 -3.74
CA LEU A 65 3.30 -0.35 -3.79
C LEU A 65 3.58 0.52 -2.56
N VAL A 66 4.07 -0.08 -1.47
CA VAL A 66 4.54 0.63 -0.29
C VAL A 66 5.83 -0.02 0.20
N GLU A 67 6.70 0.81 0.77
CA GLU A 67 7.94 0.37 1.37
C GLU A 67 7.84 0.39 2.89
N THR A 68 8.58 -0.49 3.55
CA THR A 68 8.71 -0.46 5.00
C THR A 68 10.13 -0.12 5.38
N LYS A 69 10.29 0.97 6.12
CA LYS A 69 11.55 1.33 6.76
C LYS A 69 11.51 0.90 8.21
N ARG A 70 12.49 0.12 8.65
CA ARG A 70 12.68 -0.17 10.07
C ARG A 70 13.52 0.95 10.66
N GLU A 71 12.86 1.87 11.35
CA GLU A 71 13.56 2.80 12.22
C GLU A 71 13.77 2.11 13.58
N GLY A 72 14.94 2.32 14.20
CA GLY A 72 15.42 1.56 15.36
C GLY A 72 14.41 1.42 16.49
N ALA A 73 14.56 0.35 17.28
CA ALA A 73 13.55 -0.18 18.21
C ALA A 73 12.91 0.88 19.11
N ASN A 74 11.68 1.28 18.78
CA ASN A 74 10.69 1.57 19.80
C ASN A 74 9.88 0.29 20.01
N ILE A 75 10.10 -0.30 21.19
CA ILE A 75 9.26 -1.34 21.78
C ILE A 75 7.87 -0.74 22.02
#